data_AF-A0A398BFA0-F1
#
_entry.id   AF-A0A398BFA0-F1
#
_cell.length_a   1.000
_cell.length_b   1.000
_cell.length_c   1.000
_cell.angle_alpha   90.00
_cell.angle_beta   90.00
_cell.angle_gamma   90.00
#
_symmetry.space_group_name_H-M   'P 1'
#
loop_
_entity.id
_entity.type
_entity.pdbx_description
1 polymer ?
#
loop_
_entity_poly.entity_id
_entity_poly.type
_entity_poly.pdbx_seq_one_letter_code
_entity_poly.pdbx_strand_id
1 'polypeptide(L)'
;MNISETQLSVNDYLDLYLYAESINDQLWKQEIVEKLQNSRNEIRKEIQSFKDKHLLEKYKHINEEIRIIYQQLRIHSSNEYLLEEFRRLKQRRVLLGLQIQSAKHHSP
;
A
#
# COMPACT_ATOMS: atom_id res chain seq x y z
N MET A 1 -13.71 -6.14 -3.25
CA MET A 1 -14.01 -7.35 -2.46
C MET A 1 -14.71 -6.93 -1.19
N ASN A 2 -15.92 -7.43 -1.00
CA ASN A 2 -16.74 -7.09 0.16
C ASN A 2 -16.31 -7.95 1.35
N ILE A 3 -16.29 -7.40 2.57
CA ILE A 3 -15.84 -8.10 3.79
C ILE A 3 -16.63 -9.39 4.03
N SER A 4 -17.89 -9.40 3.57
CA SER A 4 -18.82 -10.54 3.62
C SER A 4 -18.44 -11.70 2.71
N GLU A 5 -17.85 -11.45 1.53
CA GLU A 5 -17.39 -12.52 0.62
C GLU A 5 -16.16 -13.23 1.18
N THR A 6 -15.30 -12.48 1.87
CA THR A 6 -14.08 -13.02 2.49
C THR A 6 -14.41 -13.90 3.71
N GLN A 7 -15.45 -13.55 4.47
CA GLN A 7 -15.91 -14.36 5.60
C GLN A 7 -16.59 -15.67 5.17
N LEU A 8 -17.39 -15.63 4.09
CA LEU A 8 -18.01 -16.85 3.54
C LEU A 8 -16.94 -17.86 3.10
N SER A 9 -15.94 -17.41 2.33
CA SER A 9 -14.88 -18.28 1.83
C SER A 9 -14.01 -18.88 2.94
N VAL A 10 -13.74 -18.15 4.02
CA VAL A 10 -12.96 -18.67 5.17
C VAL A 10 -13.71 -19.80 5.88
N ASN A 11 -15.05 -19.71 6.00
CA ASN A 11 -15.87 -20.78 6.54
C ASN A 11 -15.88 -22.02 5.62
N ASP A 12 -15.98 -21.82 4.29
CA ASP A 12 -15.97 -22.94 3.35
C ASP A 12 -14.64 -23.73 3.41
N TYR A 13 -13.50 -23.05 3.54
CA TYR A 13 -12.21 -23.72 3.70
C TYR A 13 -12.03 -24.39 5.07
N LEU A 14 -12.69 -23.89 6.12
CA LEU A 14 -12.70 -24.53 7.43
C LEU A 14 -13.49 -25.83 7.40
N ASP A 15 -14.66 -25.83 6.76
CA ASP A 15 -15.48 -27.03 6.59
C ASP A 15 -14.75 -28.11 5.78
N LEU A 16 -14.06 -27.71 4.70
CA LEU A 16 -13.23 -28.61 3.90
C LEU A 16 -12.05 -29.17 4.70
N TYR A 17 -11.42 -28.37 5.56
CA TYR A 17 -10.33 -28.82 6.40
C TYR A 17 -10.79 -29.83 7.46
N LEU A 18 -11.93 -29.56 8.11
CA LEU A 18 -12.55 -30.47 9.09
C LEU A 18 -13.01 -31.76 8.43
N TYR A 19 -13.53 -31.69 7.21
CA TYR A 19 -13.91 -32.87 6.44
C TYR A 19 -12.68 -33.69 6.04
N ALA A 20 -11.63 -33.07 5.52
CA ALA A 20 -10.35 -33.75 5.24
C ALA A 20 -9.76 -34.43 6.48
N GLU A 21 -9.88 -33.79 7.65
CA GLU A 21 -9.51 -34.39 8.94
C GLU A 21 -10.38 -35.61 9.30
N SER A 22 -11.69 -35.52 9.09
CA SER A 22 -12.62 -36.63 9.37
C SER A 22 -12.36 -37.88 8.53
N ILE A 23 -11.82 -37.72 7.32
CA ILE A 23 -11.43 -38.84 6.44
C ILE A 23 -9.93 -39.19 6.55
N ASN A 24 -9.22 -38.54 7.47
CA ASN A 24 -7.78 -38.70 7.73
C ASN A 24 -6.88 -38.44 6.50
N ASP A 25 -7.33 -37.57 5.58
CA ASP A 25 -6.59 -37.19 4.38
C ASP A 25 -5.62 -36.02 4.69
N GLN A 26 -4.42 -36.38 5.14
CA GLN A 26 -3.39 -35.41 5.52
C GLN A 26 -2.84 -34.63 4.31
N LEU A 27 -2.83 -35.23 3.11
CA LEU A 27 -2.38 -34.54 1.90
C LEU A 27 -3.34 -33.41 1.56
N TRP A 28 -4.64 -33.69 1.60
CA TRP A 28 -5.65 -32.69 1.30
C TRP A 28 -5.67 -31.56 2.35
N LYS A 29 -5.47 -31.88 3.64
CA LYS A 29 -5.29 -30.85 4.68
C LYS A 29 -4.12 -29.91 4.38
N GLN A 30 -2.99 -30.45 3.93
CA GLN A 30 -1.81 -29.65 3.56
C GLN A 30 -2.11 -28.76 2.36
N GLU A 31 -2.75 -29.29 1.32
CA GLU A 31 -3.14 -28.50 0.14
C GLU A 31 -4.06 -27.32 0.47
N ILE A 32 -5.03 -27.53 1.37
CA ILE A 32 -5.94 -26.46 1.82
C ILE A 32 -5.15 -25.35 2.52
N VAL A 33 -4.23 -25.71 3.42
CA VAL A 33 -3.39 -24.74 4.13
C VAL A 33 -2.49 -23.97 3.17
N GLU A 34 -1.85 -24.64 2.21
CA GLU A 34 -1.00 -24.00 1.21
C GLU A 34 -1.78 -23.01 0.34
N LYS A 35 -2.97 -23.39 -0.14
CA LYS A 35 -3.83 -22.50 -0.93
C LYS A 35 -4.21 -21.24 -0.14
N LEU A 36 -4.57 -21.38 1.13
CA LEU A 36 -4.90 -20.26 2.00
C LEU A 36 -3.70 -19.34 2.24
N GLN A 37 -2.51 -19.92 2.45
CA GLN A 37 -1.28 -19.14 2.62
C GLN A 37 -0.91 -18.37 1.34
N ASN A 38 -1.02 -19.00 0.18
CA ASN A 38 -0.74 -18.39 -1.11
C ASN A 38 -1.70 -17.23 -1.40
N SER A 39 -3.01 -17.43 -1.24
CA SER A 39 -4.01 -16.37 -1.39
C SER A 39 -3.75 -15.20 -0.44
N ARG A 40 -3.43 -15.48 0.84
CA ARG A 40 -3.07 -14.43 1.80
C ARG A 40 -1.83 -13.65 1.38
N ASN A 41 -0.82 -14.31 0.82
CA ASN A 41 0.39 -13.67 0.34
C ASN A 41 0.13 -12.80 -0.90
N GLU A 42 -0.73 -13.25 -1.82
CA GLU A 42 -1.15 -12.47 -2.99
C GLU A 42 -1.89 -11.20 -2.58
N ILE A 43 -2.87 -11.31 -1.68
CA ILE A 43 -3.61 -10.16 -1.14
C ILE A 43 -2.66 -9.17 -0.46
N ARG A 44 -1.69 -9.66 0.33
CA ARG A 44 -0.67 -8.80 0.95
C ARG A 44 0.17 -8.05 -0.08
N LYS A 45 0.60 -8.74 -1.16
CA LYS A 45 1.36 -8.12 -2.27
C LYS A 45 0.53 -7.06 -2.98
N GLU A 46 -0.76 -7.32 -3.24
CA GLU A 46 -1.65 -6.36 -3.88
C GLU A 46 -1.87 -5.12 -3.03
N ILE A 47 -2.15 -5.29 -1.72
CA ILE A 47 -2.29 -4.18 -0.77
C ILE A 47 -1.00 -3.35 -0.72
N GLN A 48 0.16 -4.01 -0.69
CA GLN A 48 1.45 -3.32 -0.69
C GLN A 48 1.67 -2.52 -1.99
N SER A 49 1.42 -3.14 -3.14
CA SER A 49 1.48 -2.48 -4.46
C SER A 49 0.56 -1.25 -4.54
N PHE A 50 -0.66 -1.36 -4.01
CA PHE A 50 -1.59 -0.23 -3.94
C PHE A 50 -1.06 0.90 -3.05
N LYS A 51 -0.54 0.57 -1.85
CA LYS A 51 0.09 1.56 -0.95
C LYS A 51 1.26 2.27 -1.61
N ASP A 52 2.13 1.52 -2.30
CA ASP A 52 3.31 2.07 -2.98
C ASP A 52 2.91 3.03 -4.12
N LYS A 53 1.93 2.63 -4.95
CA LYS A 53 1.38 3.50 -6.00
C LYS A 53 0.80 4.79 -5.42
N HIS A 54 0.02 4.70 -4.35
CA HIS A 54 -0.57 5.86 -3.70
C HIS A 54 0.49 6.80 -3.09
N LEU A 55 1.56 6.24 -2.51
CA LEU A 55 2.68 7.03 -1.99
C LEU A 55 3.42 7.77 -3.10
N LEU A 56 3.62 7.12 -4.24
CA LEU A 56 4.23 7.71 -5.42
C LEU A 56 3.36 8.84 -6.01
N GLU A 57 2.05 8.64 -6.10
CA GLU A 57 1.10 9.68 -6.55
C GLU A 57 1.14 10.91 -5.64
N LYS A 58 1.16 10.73 -4.32
CA LYS A 58 1.34 11.84 -3.36
C LYS A 58 2.65 12.60 -3.58
N TYR A 59 3.74 11.88 -3.84
CA TYR A 59 5.04 12.49 -4.12
C TYR A 59 5.02 13.31 -5.42
N LYS A 60 4.41 12.79 -6.49
CA LYS A 60 4.22 13.53 -7.75
C LYS A 60 3.40 14.79 -7.55
N HIS A 61 2.29 14.71 -6.80
CA HIS A 61 1.43 15.85 -6.54
C HIS A 61 2.19 16.98 -5.83
N ILE A 62 2.94 16.68 -4.77
CA ILE A 62 3.76 17.69 -4.08
C ILE A 62 4.80 18.31 -5.01
N ASN A 63 5.40 17.54 -5.93
CA ASN A 63 6.34 18.12 -6.90
C ASN A 63 5.66 19.11 -7.84
N GLU A 64 4.43 18.83 -8.26
CA GLU A 64 3.67 19.76 -9.10
C GLU A 64 3.29 21.02 -8.30
N GLU A 65 2.87 20.89 -7.05
CA GLU A 65 2.61 22.04 -6.17
C GLU A 65 3.87 22.91 -5.99
N ILE A 66 5.02 22.28 -5.73
CA ILE A 66 6.32 22.98 -5.63
C ILE A 66 6.64 23.72 -6.93
N ARG A 67 6.40 23.09 -8.08
CA ARG A 67 6.65 23.67 -9.40
C ARG A 67 5.78 24.90 -9.63
N ILE A 68 4.48 24.83 -9.31
CA ILE A 68 3.53 25.93 -9.44
C ILE A 68 3.94 27.09 -8.54
N ILE A 69 4.23 26.84 -7.26
CA ILE A 69 4.65 27.89 -6.33
C ILE A 69 5.97 28.51 -6.76
N TYR A 70 6.90 27.72 -7.28
CA TYR A 70 8.16 28.25 -7.81
C TYR A 70 7.94 29.18 -9.01
N GLN A 71 7.00 28.86 -9.91
CA GLN A 71 6.63 29.75 -11.02
C GLN A 71 6.02 31.06 -10.50
N GLN A 72 5.17 30.99 -9.48
CA GLN A 72 4.55 32.17 -8.85
C GLN A 72 5.59 33.05 -8.13
N LEU A 73 6.53 32.44 -7.41
CA LEU A 73 7.64 33.14 -6.74
C LEU A 73 8.58 33.83 -7.73
N ARG A 74 8.72 33.30 -8.95
CA ARG A 74 9.52 33.96 -9.99
C ARG A 74 8.91 35.30 -10.45
N ILE A 75 7.58 35.43 -10.37
CA ILE A 75 6.84 36.64 -10.73
C ILE A 75 6.67 37.56 -9.52
N HIS A 76 6.45 36.98 -8.33
CA HIS A 76 6.22 37.69 -7.07
C HIS A 76 7.26 37.28 -6.02
N SER A 77 8.50 37.71 -6.23
CA SER A 77 9.68 37.28 -5.44
C SER A 77 9.66 37.68 -3.96
N SER A 78 8.89 38.71 -3.60
CA SER A 78 8.78 39.20 -2.21
C SER A 78 7.56 38.66 -1.45
N ASN A 79 6.85 37.67 -2.00
CA ASN A 79 5.69 37.09 -1.34
C ASN A 79 6.13 36.08 -0.25
N GLU A 80 6.16 36.54 1.00
CA GLU A 80 6.55 35.72 2.15
C GLU A 80 5.64 34.49 2.34
N TYR A 81 4.34 34.61 2.07
CA TYR A 81 3.41 33.48 2.17
C TYR A 81 3.77 32.36 1.18
N LEU A 82 4.09 32.71 -0.07
CA LEU A 82 4.53 31.73 -1.06
C LEU A 82 5.89 31.10 -0.71
N LEU A 83 6.79 31.86 -0.07
CA LEU A 83 8.08 31.35 0.40
C LEU A 83 7.91 30.35 1.55
N GLU A 84 7.02 30.63 2.50
CA GLU A 84 6.70 29.70 3.59
C GLU A 84 6.04 28.42 3.07
N GLU A 85 5.07 28.56 2.17
CA GLU A 85 4.40 27.41 1.57
C GLU A 85 5.38 26.53 0.78
N PHE A 86 6.29 27.15 0.02
CA PHE A 86 7.35 26.44 -0.68
C PHE A 86 8.27 25.66 0.26
N ARG A 87 8.65 26.24 1.41
CA ARG A 87 9.45 25.57 2.44
C ARG A 87 8.69 24.37 3.03
N ARG A 88 7.40 24.54 3.33
CA ARG A 88 6.53 23.49 3.85
C ARG A 88 6.41 22.31 2.89
N LEU A 89 6.16 22.59 1.61
CA LEU A 89 6.07 21.56 0.58
C LEU A 89 7.39 20.80 0.41
N LYS A 90 8.53 21.50 0.46
CA LYS A 90 9.85 20.85 0.43
C LYS A 90 10.05 19.89 1.60
N GLN A 91 9.71 20.29 2.82
CA GLN A 91 9.79 19.42 3.99
C GLN A 91 8.90 18.18 3.81
N ARG A 92 7.65 18.39 3.37
CA ARG A 92 6.71 17.31 3.12
C ARG A 92 7.21 16.34 2.04
N ARG A 93 7.85 16.85 0.98
CA ARG A 93 8.48 16.04 -0.07
C ARG A 93 9.60 15.16 0.48
N VAL A 94 10.48 15.72 1.33
CA VAL A 94 11.59 14.96 1.93
C VAL A 94 11.05 13.83 2.81
N LEU A 95 10.07 14.11 3.66
CA LEU A 95 9.44 13.08 4.50
C LEU A 95 8.79 11.96 3.67
N LEU A 96 8.07 12.30 2.61
CA LEU A 96 7.50 11.32 1.69
C LEU A 96 8.58 10.51 0.96
N GLY A 97 9.69 11.15 0.56
CA GLY A 97 10.83 10.46 -0.04
C GLY A 97 11.45 9.42 0.90
N LEU A 98 11.61 9.76 2.19
CA LEU A 98 12.07 8.83 3.21
C LEU A 98 11.10 7.66 3.41
N GLN A 99 9.79 7.93 3.43
CA GLN A 99 8.77 6.87 3.52
C GLN A 99 8.83 5.91 2.32
N ILE A 100 9.01 6.43 1.10
CA ILE A 100 9.18 5.62 -0.11
C ILE A 100 10.44 4.76 -0.01
N GLN A 101 11.54 5.34 0.43
CA GLN A 101 12.80 4.62 0.60
C GLN A 101 12.68 3.51 1.64
N SER A 102 12.09 3.79 2.81
CA SER A 102 11.85 2.77 3.82
C SER A 102 10.93 1.65 3.32
N ALA A 103 9.89 1.99 2.54
CA ALA A 103 8.98 0.99 1.97
C ALA A 103 9.71 0.05 0.99
N LYS A 104 10.65 0.57 0.18
CA LYS A 104 11.46 -0.23 -0.73
C LYS A 104 12.45 -1.17 -0.03
N HIS A 105 13.02 -0.75 1.10
CA HIS A 105 13.96 -1.59 1.86
C HIS A 105 13.28 -2.70 2.68
N HIS A 106 11.95 -2.64 2.87
CA HIS A 106 11.18 -3.67 3.57
C HIS A 106 10.50 -4.68 2.62
N SER A 107 10.72 -4.57 1.30
CA SER A 107 10.32 -5.61 0.35
C SER A 107 11.39 -6.72 0.33
N PRO A 108 11.07 -7.94 0.80
CA PRO A 108 11.98 -9.09 0.73
C PRO A 108 12.21 -9.58 -0.71
#